data_AF-A0A428SCH1-F1
#
_entry.id   AF-A0A428SCH1-F1
#
_cell.length_a   1.000
_cell.length_b   1.000
_cell.length_c   1.000
_cell.angle_alpha   90.00
_cell.angle_beta   90.00
_cell.angle_gamma   90.00
#
_symmetry.space_group_name_H-M   'P 1'
#
loop_
_entity.id
_entity.type
_entity.pdbx_description
1 polymer ?
#
loop_
_entity_poly.entity_id
_entity_poly.type
_entity_poly.pdbx_seq_one_letter_code
_entity_poly.pdbx_strand_id
1 'polypeptide(L)'
;MAKKQEVLSLLMSADRSNFDETGMAILDNLIENAHSRSAKEVSNGGSNSTSPPPVTSHTDFEQRLARLSHDHLQQCLVEAKGRLRQANQVEAEARTRIRIAQAQERLAASFRGLADESMEALKSKLPRRPIVDDHTTHVDNDPNELGQFLEQHERRAMEESLWQRNSMLLNGAHCFRMSISGFGSDLPQCLRVAQDQLASAQEEVRAAAADISKYERTLEAKQNYEEQLRLREMLDEVMKKHEQFKLAAQHGDWFPSGAKP
;
A
#
# COMPACT_ATOMS: atom_id res chain seq x y z
N MET A 1 45.54 -0.06 -12.65
CA MET A 1 45.69 -0.32 -11.20
C MET A 1 44.96 0.74 -10.36
N ALA A 2 45.26 2.04 -10.48
CA ALA A 2 44.62 3.11 -9.70
C ALA A 2 43.07 3.13 -9.71
N LYS A 3 42.44 3.11 -10.89
CA LYS A 3 40.97 3.09 -11.04
C LYS A 3 40.28 1.87 -10.41
N LYS A 4 40.99 0.74 -10.31
CA LYS A 4 40.43 -0.50 -9.71
C LYS A 4 40.39 -0.40 -8.18
N GLN A 5 41.42 0.21 -7.61
CA GLN A 5 41.54 0.43 -6.17
C GLN A 5 40.54 1.49 -5.68
N GLU A 6 40.24 2.47 -6.53
CA GLU A 6 39.18 3.46 -6.33
C GLU A 6 37.78 2.83 -6.33
N VAL A 7 37.47 1.96 -7.31
CA VAL A 7 36.20 1.22 -7.36
C VAL A 7 36.05 0.28 -6.16
N LEU A 8 37.13 -0.40 -5.76
CA LEU A 8 37.12 -1.23 -4.57
C LEU A 8 36.86 -0.41 -3.29
N SER A 9 37.52 0.74 -3.15
CA SER A 9 37.31 1.64 -2.02
C SER A 9 35.87 2.16 -1.97
N LEU A 10 35.27 2.48 -3.13
CA LEU A 10 33.87 2.89 -3.24
C LEU A 10 32.92 1.76 -2.80
N LEU A 11 33.13 0.54 -3.31
CA LEU A 11 32.30 -0.63 -2.94
C LEU A 11 32.42 -0.97 -1.45
N MET A 12 33.61 -0.87 -0.86
CA MET A 12 33.83 -1.13 0.57
C MET A 12 33.31 0.01 1.47
N SER A 13 33.18 1.23 0.94
CA SER A 13 32.62 2.39 1.64
C SER A 13 31.09 2.49 1.56
N ALA A 14 30.44 1.61 0.79
CA ALA A 14 28.99 1.60 0.67
C ALA A 14 28.34 1.26 2.03
N ASP A 15 27.41 2.11 2.46
CA ASP A 15 26.69 1.91 3.72
C ASP A 15 25.76 0.69 3.61
N ARG A 16 26.16 -0.39 4.28
CA ARG A 16 25.51 -1.71 4.25
C ARG A 16 24.09 -1.70 4.82
N SER A 17 23.71 -0.66 5.59
CA SER A 17 22.37 -0.53 6.14
C SER A 17 21.30 -0.17 5.09
N ASN A 18 21.71 0.30 3.91
CA ASN A 18 20.82 0.65 2.81
C ASN A 18 20.46 -0.52 1.88
N PHE A 19 21.02 -1.71 2.12
CA PHE A 19 20.86 -2.87 1.26
C PHE A 19 20.04 -3.95 1.95
N ASP A 20 19.05 -4.49 1.24
CA ASP A 20 18.39 -5.73 1.66
C ASP A 20 19.34 -6.93 1.52
N GLU A 21 18.92 -8.11 1.99
CA GLU A 21 19.74 -9.32 2.04
C GLU A 21 20.26 -9.74 0.63
N THR A 22 19.52 -9.39 -0.42
CA THR A 22 19.91 -9.65 -1.81
C THR A 22 20.91 -8.59 -2.32
N GLY A 23 20.69 -7.32 -1.98
CA GLY A 23 21.63 -6.23 -2.25
C GLY A 23 22.97 -6.44 -1.57
N MET A 24 22.96 -6.98 -0.34
CA MET A 24 24.17 -7.38 0.38
C MET A 24 24.94 -8.49 -0.35
N ALA A 25 24.24 -9.52 -0.84
CA ALA A 25 24.87 -10.61 -1.60
C ALA A 25 25.50 -10.13 -2.92
N ILE A 26 24.89 -9.14 -3.59
CA ILE A 26 25.45 -8.54 -4.82
C ILE A 26 26.67 -7.68 -4.50
N LEU A 27 26.61 -6.87 -3.43
CA LEU A 27 27.72 -6.02 -2.99
C LEU A 27 28.94 -6.88 -2.63
N ASP A 28 28.73 -7.96 -1.89
CA ASP A 28 29.80 -8.87 -1.48
C ASP A 28 30.42 -9.59 -2.70
N ASN A 29 29.60 -10.00 -3.68
CA ASN A 29 30.08 -10.59 -4.94
C ASN A 29 30.89 -9.59 -5.79
N LEU A 30 30.52 -8.31 -5.81
CA LEU A 30 31.27 -7.26 -6.50
C LEU A 30 32.63 -6.97 -5.84
N ILE A 31 32.67 -6.95 -4.50
CA ILE A 31 33.91 -6.79 -3.72
C ILE A 31 34.85 -8.00 -3.95
N GLU A 32 34.29 -9.21 -3.94
CA GLU A 32 35.01 -10.45 -4.16
C GLU A 32 35.58 -10.54 -5.59
N ASN A 33 34.80 -10.16 -6.61
CA ASN A 33 35.28 -10.10 -8.00
C ASN A 33 36.39 -9.06 -8.21
N ALA A 34 36.32 -7.94 -7.48
CA ALA A 34 37.38 -6.95 -7.51
C ALA A 34 38.69 -7.48 -6.85
N HIS A 35 38.60 -8.33 -5.82
CA HIS A 35 39.74 -9.00 -5.18
C HIS A 35 40.31 -10.18 -5.99
N SER A 36 39.46 -11.00 -6.61
CA SER A 36 39.86 -12.26 -7.25
C SER A 36 40.78 -12.10 -8.47
N ARG A 37 40.79 -10.90 -9.09
CA ARG A 37 41.71 -10.59 -10.21
C ARG A 37 43.06 -10.01 -9.80
N SER A 38 43.39 -9.92 -8.51
CA SER A 38 44.74 -9.51 -8.04
C SER A 38 45.62 -10.65 -7.54
N ALA A 39 45.11 -11.88 -7.43
CA ALA A 39 45.89 -13.03 -6.97
C ALA A 39 46.43 -13.85 -8.15
N LYS A 40 47.34 -13.28 -8.93
CA LYS A 40 48.22 -14.06 -9.81
C LYS A 40 49.59 -13.39 -9.86
N GLU A 41 50.41 -13.72 -8.85
CA GLU A 41 51.85 -14.00 -9.02
C GLU A 41 52.45 -14.55 -7.71
N VAL A 42 52.89 -15.81 -7.80
CA VAL A 42 54.05 -16.45 -7.13
C VAL A 42 54.15 -16.45 -5.60
N SER A 43 53.98 -17.63 -4.99
CA SER A 43 55.06 -18.26 -4.19
C SER A 43 54.75 -19.73 -3.89
N ASN A 44 55.68 -20.61 -4.26
CA ASN A 44 55.75 -22.01 -3.83
C ASN A 44 55.87 -22.12 -2.30
N GLY A 45 55.11 -23.03 -1.71
CA GLY A 45 55.28 -23.45 -0.31
C GLY A 45 54.32 -24.60 0.00
N GLY A 46 54.85 -25.82 0.03
CA GLY A 46 54.07 -27.03 0.23
C GLY A 46 53.28 -27.04 1.53
N SER A 47 52.04 -27.51 1.47
CA SER A 47 51.26 -28.02 2.60
C SER A 47 50.14 -28.88 2.03
N ASN A 48 50.19 -30.18 2.32
CA ASN A 48 49.11 -31.11 2.04
C ASN A 48 47.88 -30.70 2.87
N SER A 49 46.93 -30.02 2.24
CA SER A 49 45.59 -29.81 2.78
C SER A 49 44.59 -30.31 1.75
N THR A 50 44.02 -31.48 2.01
CA THR A 50 42.88 -32.06 1.31
C THR A 50 41.60 -31.35 1.76
N SER A 51 41.50 -30.06 1.45
CA SER A 51 40.21 -29.35 1.44
C SER A 51 39.84 -29.07 -0.02
N PRO A 52 38.65 -29.49 -0.49
CA PRO A 52 38.21 -29.14 -1.83
C PRO A 52 38.14 -27.61 -1.93
N PRO A 53 38.55 -27.01 -3.06
CA PRO A 53 38.51 -25.56 -3.25
C PRO A 53 37.08 -25.05 -3.03
N PRO A 54 36.89 -23.83 -2.50
CA PRO A 54 35.56 -23.27 -2.31
C PRO A 54 34.88 -23.20 -3.68
N VAL A 55 33.75 -23.90 -3.79
CA VAL A 55 32.88 -23.87 -4.96
C VAL A 55 32.49 -22.41 -5.18
N THR A 56 32.92 -21.87 -6.31
CA THR A 56 32.69 -20.48 -6.70
C THR A 56 31.19 -20.17 -6.72
N SER A 57 30.76 -19.06 -6.13
CA SER A 57 29.36 -18.61 -6.02
C SER A 57 28.55 -18.65 -7.34
N HIS A 58 29.24 -18.58 -8.49
CA HIS A 58 28.64 -18.66 -9.82
C HIS A 58 28.10 -20.07 -10.17
N THR A 59 28.86 -21.12 -9.85
CA THR A 59 28.41 -22.50 -10.09
C THR A 59 27.22 -22.87 -9.21
N ASP A 60 27.15 -22.31 -8.00
CA ASP A 60 26.00 -22.48 -7.10
C ASP A 60 24.75 -21.77 -7.62
N PHE A 61 24.90 -20.57 -8.19
CA PHE A 61 23.79 -19.83 -8.79
C PHE A 61 23.24 -20.52 -10.04
N GLU A 62 24.11 -20.97 -10.95
CA GLU A 62 23.72 -21.74 -12.14
C GLU A 62 23.06 -23.07 -11.78
N GLN A 63 23.59 -23.80 -10.79
CA GLN A 63 22.95 -25.03 -10.28
C GLN A 63 21.57 -24.76 -9.67
N ARG A 64 21.39 -23.64 -8.96
CA ARG A 64 20.08 -23.24 -8.42
C ARG A 64 19.11 -22.89 -9.55
N LEU A 65 19.54 -22.12 -10.56
CA LEU A 65 18.72 -21.83 -11.73
C LEU A 65 18.35 -23.10 -12.49
N ALA A 66 19.29 -24.03 -12.70
CA ALA A 66 19.06 -25.31 -13.36
C ALA A 66 17.97 -26.15 -12.66
N ARG A 67 17.91 -26.11 -11.32
CA ARG A 67 16.89 -26.81 -10.52
C ARG A 67 15.51 -26.15 -10.55
N LEU A 68 15.41 -24.88 -10.91
CA LEU A 68 14.13 -24.18 -11.04
C LEU A 68 13.48 -24.50 -12.39
N SER A 69 12.23 -24.93 -12.34
CA SER A 69 11.39 -25.14 -13.52
C SER A 69 10.86 -23.80 -14.04
N HIS A 70 10.96 -23.59 -15.36
CA HIS A 70 10.42 -22.41 -16.03
C HIS A 70 8.90 -22.30 -15.83
N ASP A 71 8.17 -23.41 -16.01
CA ASP A 71 6.71 -23.47 -15.88
C ASP A 71 6.27 -23.14 -14.46
N HIS A 72 7.02 -23.61 -13.45
CA HIS A 72 6.74 -23.29 -12.05
C HIS A 72 6.93 -21.80 -11.76
N LEU A 73 8.01 -21.18 -12.26
CA LEU A 73 8.25 -19.75 -12.11
C LEU A 73 7.17 -18.90 -12.80
N GLN A 74 6.73 -19.31 -14.00
CA GLN A 74 5.61 -18.66 -14.68
C GLN A 74 4.31 -18.77 -13.88
N GLN A 75 4.02 -19.95 -13.33
CA GLN A 75 2.84 -20.15 -12.48
C GLN A 75 2.89 -19.24 -11.23
N CYS A 76 4.01 -19.20 -10.52
CA CYS A 76 4.20 -18.31 -9.38
C CYS A 76 4.01 -16.83 -9.76
N LEU A 77 4.48 -16.41 -10.93
CA LEU A 77 4.29 -15.06 -11.44
C LEU A 77 2.81 -14.74 -11.72
N VAL A 78 2.07 -15.69 -12.31
CA VAL A 78 0.62 -15.54 -12.56
C VAL A 78 -0.15 -15.43 -11.24
N GLU A 79 0.18 -16.27 -10.26
CA GLU A 79 -0.44 -16.24 -8.93
C GLU A 79 -0.14 -14.93 -8.20
N ALA A 80 1.11 -14.47 -8.21
CA ALA A 80 1.49 -13.19 -7.60
C ALA A 80 0.79 -12.00 -8.28
N LYS A 81 0.65 -12.01 -9.61
CA LYS A 81 -0.15 -11.02 -10.36
C LYS A 81 -1.64 -11.10 -10.00
N GLY A 82 -2.16 -12.30 -9.77
CA GLY A 82 -3.52 -12.50 -9.26
C GLY A 82 -3.74 -11.88 -7.89
N ARG A 83 -2.84 -12.15 -6.93
CA ARG A 83 -2.84 -11.55 -5.59
C ARG A 83 -2.76 -10.03 -5.64
N LEU A 84 -1.87 -9.46 -6.46
CA LEU A 84 -1.74 -8.02 -6.64
C LEU A 84 -3.06 -7.38 -7.11
N ARG A 85 -3.75 -8.00 -8.08
CA ARG A 85 -5.05 -7.49 -8.57
C ARG A 85 -6.11 -7.50 -7.47
N GLN A 86 -6.19 -8.57 -6.70
CA GLN A 86 -7.15 -8.68 -5.58
C GLN A 86 -6.84 -7.65 -4.49
N ALA A 87 -5.57 -7.51 -4.09
CA ALA A 87 -5.15 -6.55 -3.09
C ALA A 87 -5.45 -5.10 -3.51
N ASN A 88 -5.17 -4.75 -4.77
CA ASN A 88 -5.54 -3.44 -5.32
C ASN A 88 -7.05 -3.18 -5.31
N GLN A 89 -7.88 -4.19 -5.59
CA GLN A 89 -9.33 -4.07 -5.53
C GLN A 89 -9.79 -3.80 -4.09
N VAL A 90 -9.30 -4.57 -3.12
CA VAL A 90 -9.61 -4.37 -1.69
C VAL A 90 -9.16 -3.00 -1.21
N GLU A 91 -7.97 -2.54 -1.65
CA GLU A 91 -7.47 -1.20 -1.34
C GLU A 91 -8.42 -0.10 -1.86
N ALA A 92 -8.87 -0.21 -3.10
CA ALA A 92 -9.79 0.74 -3.73
C ALA A 92 -11.16 0.77 -3.01
N GLU A 93 -11.68 -0.40 -2.64
CA GLU A 93 -12.92 -0.52 -1.87
C GLU A 93 -12.78 0.10 -0.48
N ALA A 94 -11.69 -0.18 0.23
CA ALA A 94 -11.42 0.39 1.56
C ALA A 94 -11.31 1.92 1.51
N ARG A 95 -10.59 2.48 0.53
CA ARG A 95 -10.51 3.94 0.31
C ARG A 95 -11.89 4.55 0.06
N THR A 96 -12.73 3.87 -0.73
CA THR A 96 -14.09 4.34 -1.02
C THR A 96 -14.96 4.33 0.23
N ARG A 97 -14.90 3.27 1.04
CA ARG A 97 -15.60 3.20 2.34
C ARG A 97 -15.19 4.32 3.28
N ILE A 98 -13.89 4.61 3.37
CA ILE A 98 -13.38 5.73 4.20
C ILE A 98 -13.96 7.07 3.72
N ARG A 99 -13.98 7.34 2.41
CA ARG A 99 -14.56 8.59 1.87
C ARG A 99 -16.04 8.72 2.18
N ILE A 100 -16.81 7.65 2.02
CA ILE A 100 -18.25 7.61 2.34
C ILE A 100 -18.46 7.90 3.82
N ALA A 101 -17.70 7.23 4.69
CA ALA A 101 -17.81 7.43 6.12
C ALA A 101 -17.43 8.87 6.52
N GLN A 102 -16.36 9.44 5.96
CA GLN A 102 -16.01 10.86 6.19
C GLN A 102 -17.11 11.82 5.73
N ALA A 103 -17.79 11.53 4.61
CA ALA A 103 -18.92 12.34 4.15
C ALA A 103 -20.13 12.23 5.10
N GLN A 104 -20.41 11.03 5.61
CA GLN A 104 -21.45 10.80 6.62
C GLN A 104 -21.15 11.55 7.92
N GLU A 105 -19.90 11.59 8.38
CA GLU A 105 -19.53 12.36 9.58
C GLU A 105 -19.77 13.86 9.39
N ARG A 106 -19.40 14.40 8.22
CA ARG A 106 -19.65 15.82 7.90
C ARG A 106 -21.13 16.14 7.92
N LEU A 107 -21.97 15.27 7.35
CA LEU A 107 -23.42 15.42 7.39
C LEU A 107 -23.96 15.34 8.83
N ALA A 108 -23.50 14.37 9.61
CA ALA A 108 -23.87 14.22 11.01
C ALA A 108 -23.51 15.47 11.84
N ALA A 109 -22.30 15.99 11.65
CA ALA A 109 -21.83 17.21 12.30
C ALA A 109 -22.68 18.43 11.90
N SER A 110 -23.01 18.58 10.62
CA SER A 110 -23.91 19.66 10.15
C SER A 110 -25.30 19.57 10.78
N PHE A 111 -25.89 18.38 10.85
CA PHE A 111 -27.21 18.21 11.50
C PHE A 111 -27.16 18.52 13.00
N ARG A 112 -26.12 18.08 13.70
CA ARG A 112 -25.92 18.42 15.12
C ARG A 112 -25.76 19.93 15.33
N GLY A 113 -24.94 20.58 14.50
CA GLY A 113 -24.75 22.04 14.53
C GLY A 113 -26.06 22.81 14.29
N LEU A 114 -26.81 22.45 13.25
CA LEU A 114 -28.10 23.08 12.95
C LEU A 114 -29.12 22.88 14.09
N ALA A 115 -29.15 21.70 14.71
CA ALA A 115 -30.02 21.41 15.84
C ALA A 115 -29.65 22.25 17.09
N ASP A 116 -28.36 22.41 17.37
CA ASP A 116 -27.87 23.22 18.47
C ASP A 116 -28.14 24.72 18.24
N GLU A 117 -27.88 25.24 17.03
CA GLU A 117 -28.21 26.61 16.65
C GLU A 117 -29.71 26.90 16.75
N SER A 118 -30.55 25.97 16.27
CA SER A 118 -32.00 26.11 16.35
C SER A 118 -32.50 26.12 17.79
N MET A 119 -31.91 25.28 18.65
CA MET A 119 -32.22 25.25 20.09
C MET A 119 -31.83 26.56 20.77
N GLU A 120 -30.64 27.10 20.53
CA GLU A 120 -30.21 28.37 21.13
C GLU A 120 -31.05 29.55 20.61
N ALA A 121 -31.41 29.54 19.33
CA ALA A 121 -32.31 30.54 18.75
C ALA A 121 -33.74 30.48 19.37
N LEU A 122 -34.24 29.29 19.70
CA LEU A 122 -35.54 29.12 20.36
C LEU A 122 -35.48 29.49 21.85
N LYS A 123 -34.40 29.12 22.56
CA LYS A 123 -34.20 29.48 23.98
C LYS A 123 -34.13 30.99 24.17
N SER A 124 -33.39 31.70 23.31
CA SER A 124 -33.25 33.16 23.38
C SER A 124 -34.55 33.92 23.10
N LYS A 125 -35.50 33.30 22.39
CA LYS A 125 -36.84 33.85 22.09
C LYS A 125 -37.92 33.38 23.07
N LEU A 126 -37.58 32.51 24.03
CA LEU A 126 -38.55 32.04 25.00
C LEU A 126 -38.87 33.19 25.96
N PRO A 127 -40.12 33.69 26.00
CA PRO A 127 -40.49 34.69 27.00
C PRO A 127 -40.29 34.09 28.39
N ARG A 128 -40.06 34.93 29.40
CA ARG A 128 -40.21 34.45 30.79
C ARG A 128 -41.63 33.93 30.93
N ARG A 129 -41.78 32.77 31.58
CA ARG A 129 -43.11 32.23 31.89
C ARG A 129 -43.90 33.33 32.59
N PRO A 130 -45.09 33.71 32.09
CA PRO A 130 -45.94 34.65 32.79
C PRO A 130 -46.16 34.14 34.22
N ILE A 131 -45.89 34.97 35.22
CA ILE A 131 -46.21 34.62 36.59
C ILE A 131 -47.73 34.68 36.68
N VAL A 132 -48.35 33.54 36.94
CA VAL A 132 -49.76 33.45 37.27
C VAL A 132 -49.86 33.95 38.71
N ASP A 133 -49.87 35.27 38.90
CA ASP A 133 -50.32 35.82 40.17
C ASP A 133 -51.83 35.59 40.24
N ASP A 134 -52.25 34.87 41.29
CA ASP A 134 -53.65 34.55 41.55
C ASP A 134 -54.38 35.86 41.85
N HIS A 135 -55.02 36.40 40.82
CA HIS A 135 -55.79 37.64 40.90
C HIS A 135 -57.27 37.32 40.71
N THR A 136 -57.82 36.62 41.69
CA THR A 136 -59.19 36.85 42.16
C THR A 136 -59.30 38.23 42.81
N THR A 137 -58.82 39.28 42.13
CA THR A 137 -59.04 40.66 42.56
C THR A 137 -60.47 41.01 42.18
N HIS A 138 -61.29 41.21 43.21
CA HIS A 138 -62.63 41.75 43.11
C HIS A 138 -62.58 43.02 42.23
N VAL A 139 -63.13 42.96 41.03
CA VAL A 139 -63.30 44.15 40.18
C VAL A 139 -64.56 44.85 40.71
N ASP A 140 -64.41 46.06 41.23
CA ASP A 140 -65.58 46.87 41.60
C ASP A 140 -66.32 47.30 40.32
N ASN A 141 -67.61 47.63 40.43
CA ASN A 141 -68.49 47.93 39.28
C ASN A 141 -68.13 49.23 38.51
N ASP A 142 -66.88 49.72 38.58
CA ASP A 142 -66.39 50.83 37.79
C ASP A 142 -66.04 50.34 36.36
N PRO A 143 -66.71 50.85 35.31
CA PRO A 143 -66.44 50.47 33.93
C PRO A 143 -65.00 50.77 33.47
N ASN A 144 -64.30 51.73 34.08
CA ASN A 144 -62.89 52.00 33.76
C ASN A 144 -61.95 50.94 34.33
N GLU A 145 -62.22 50.44 35.54
CA GLU A 145 -61.45 49.36 36.15
C GLU A 145 -61.68 48.03 35.42
N LEU A 146 -62.93 47.77 35.01
CA LEU A 146 -63.26 46.62 34.17
C LEU A 146 -62.53 46.67 32.82
N GLY A 147 -62.47 47.83 32.16
CA GLY A 147 -61.76 48.02 30.90
C GLY A 147 -60.25 47.72 31.03
N GLN A 148 -59.60 48.27 32.06
CA GLN A 148 -58.18 48.01 32.33
C GLN A 148 -57.91 46.55 32.69
N PHE A 149 -58.82 45.92 33.46
CA PHE A 149 -58.73 44.50 33.79
C PHE A 149 -58.80 43.62 32.53
N LEU A 150 -59.75 43.90 31.63
CA LEU A 150 -59.91 43.15 30.37
C LEU A 150 -58.70 43.31 29.46
N GLU A 151 -58.15 44.52 29.28
CA GLU A 151 -56.93 44.75 28.49
C GLU A 151 -55.71 44.01 29.07
N GLN A 152 -55.56 44.01 30.40
CA GLN A 152 -54.48 43.28 31.06
C GLN A 152 -54.65 41.77 30.94
N HIS A 153 -55.88 41.26 31.00
CA HIS A 153 -56.19 39.85 30.83
C HIS A 153 -55.93 39.41 29.38
N GLU A 154 -56.35 40.19 28.38
CA GLU A 154 -56.11 39.92 26.96
C GLU A 154 -54.60 39.90 26.65
N ARG A 155 -53.84 40.89 27.17
CA ARG A 155 -52.38 40.92 27.02
C ARG A 155 -51.72 39.68 27.62
N ARG A 156 -52.13 39.27 28.83
CA ARG A 156 -51.62 38.06 29.49
C ARG A 156 -51.96 36.79 28.73
N ALA A 157 -53.19 36.66 28.24
CA ALA A 157 -53.62 35.50 27.45
C ALA A 157 -52.79 35.38 26.15
N MET A 158 -52.48 36.50 25.49
CA MET A 158 -51.59 36.51 24.32
C MET A 158 -50.15 36.11 24.68
N GLU A 159 -49.60 36.64 25.77
CA GLU A 159 -48.25 36.29 26.26
C GLU A 159 -48.13 34.81 26.65
N GLU A 160 -49.14 34.25 27.33
CA GLU A 160 -49.18 32.85 27.70
C GLU A 160 -49.30 31.94 26.47
N SER A 161 -50.16 32.28 25.50
CA SER A 161 -50.28 31.54 24.24
C SER A 161 -48.94 31.53 23.47
N LEU A 162 -48.24 32.67 23.41
CA LEU A 162 -46.94 32.78 22.76
C LEU A 162 -45.86 31.96 23.51
N TRP A 163 -45.88 31.98 24.83
CA TRP A 163 -45.01 31.14 25.65
C TRP A 163 -45.25 29.64 25.42
N GLN A 164 -46.52 29.20 25.44
CA GLN A 164 -46.91 27.81 25.20
C GLN A 164 -46.44 27.35 23.82
N ARG A 165 -46.68 28.13 22.76
CA ARG A 165 -46.24 27.84 21.40
C ARG A 165 -44.72 27.70 21.30
N ASN A 166 -43.96 28.64 21.87
CA ASN A 166 -42.49 28.61 21.80
C ASN A 166 -41.92 27.46 22.64
N SER A 167 -42.54 27.11 23.77
CA SER A 167 -42.19 25.96 24.59
C SER A 167 -42.41 24.62 23.86
N MET A 168 -43.54 24.48 23.15
CA MET A 168 -43.78 23.31 22.28
C MET A 168 -42.76 23.20 21.15
N LEU A 169 -42.40 24.31 20.51
CA LEU A 169 -41.35 24.33 19.47
C LEU A 169 -39.98 23.93 20.02
N LEU A 170 -39.62 24.42 21.21
CA LEU A 170 -38.36 24.05 21.87
C LEU A 170 -38.32 22.56 22.22
N ASN A 171 -39.42 22.01 22.75
CA ASN A 171 -39.55 20.58 23.00
C ASN A 171 -39.46 19.77 21.69
N GLY A 172 -40.08 20.23 20.61
CA GLY A 172 -39.97 19.60 19.29
C GLY A 172 -38.52 19.58 18.77
N ALA A 173 -37.79 20.69 18.91
CA ALA A 173 -36.38 20.78 18.54
C ALA A 173 -35.49 19.87 19.40
N HIS A 174 -35.78 19.75 20.70
CA HIS A 174 -35.11 18.81 21.59
C HIS A 174 -35.35 17.35 21.16
N CYS A 175 -36.59 16.98 20.84
CA CYS A 175 -36.91 15.65 20.32
C CYS A 175 -36.19 15.37 19.00
N PHE A 176 -36.15 16.33 18.07
CA PHE A 176 -35.39 16.19 16.82
C PHE A 176 -33.90 15.95 17.08
N ARG A 177 -33.29 16.72 17.99
CA ARG A 177 -31.88 16.55 18.40
C ARG A 177 -31.61 15.15 18.95
N MET A 178 -32.51 14.62 19.79
CA MET A 178 -32.38 13.26 20.32
C MET A 178 -32.55 12.20 19.23
N SER A 179 -33.43 12.41 18.25
CA SER A 179 -33.60 11.49 17.12
C SER A 179 -32.36 11.40 16.23
N ILE A 180 -31.58 12.48 16.12
CA ILE A 180 -30.34 12.48 15.32
C ILE A 180 -29.07 12.14 16.12
N SER A 181 -29.15 12.01 17.45
CA SER A 181 -27.95 11.74 18.27
C SER A 181 -27.34 10.36 18.03
N GLY A 182 -28.14 9.40 17.56
CA GLY A 182 -27.66 8.09 17.11
C GLY A 182 -27.11 8.07 15.68
N PHE A 183 -27.28 9.16 14.91
CA PHE A 183 -26.80 9.22 13.54
C PHE A 183 -25.26 9.27 13.52
N GLY A 184 -24.65 8.20 13.04
CA GLY A 184 -23.19 8.07 12.97
C GLY A 184 -22.52 7.52 14.23
N SER A 185 -23.27 6.93 15.18
CA SER A 185 -22.67 6.29 16.38
C SER A 185 -21.65 5.20 16.03
N ASP A 186 -21.92 4.46 14.96
CA ASP A 186 -21.10 3.31 14.53
C ASP A 186 -19.97 3.73 13.59
N LEU A 187 -19.96 5.00 13.18
CA LEU A 187 -19.06 5.53 12.18
C LEU A 187 -17.57 5.46 12.59
N PRO A 188 -17.19 5.75 13.85
CA PRO A 188 -15.80 5.60 14.29
C PRO A 188 -15.31 4.15 14.19
N GLN A 189 -16.17 3.19 14.54
CA GLN A 189 -15.86 1.77 14.44
C GLN A 189 -15.70 1.35 12.97
N CYS A 190 -16.64 1.74 12.10
CA CYS A 190 -16.58 1.47 10.66
C CYS A 190 -15.35 2.10 10.00
N LEU A 191 -14.99 3.34 10.37
CA LEU A 191 -13.79 4.02 9.89
C LEU A 191 -12.53 3.28 10.30
N ARG A 192 -12.42 2.86 11.56
CA ARG A 192 -11.26 2.10 12.03
C ARG A 192 -11.09 0.80 11.26
N VAL A 193 -12.17 0.02 11.12
CA VAL A 193 -12.14 -1.24 10.36
C VAL A 193 -11.73 -0.99 8.90
N ALA A 194 -12.23 0.07 8.27
CA ALA A 194 -11.86 0.40 6.90
C ALA A 194 -10.39 0.89 6.78
N GLN A 195 -9.86 1.58 7.79
CA GLN A 195 -8.46 1.98 7.85
C GLN A 195 -7.53 0.79 8.06
N ASP A 196 -7.89 -0.15 8.93
CA ASP A 196 -7.14 -1.39 9.15
C ASP A 196 -7.12 -2.25 7.88
N GLN A 197 -8.27 -2.37 7.19
CA GLN A 197 -8.36 -3.03 5.88
C GLN A 197 -7.49 -2.35 4.83
N LEU A 198 -7.48 -1.01 4.80
CA LEU A 198 -6.64 -0.25 3.87
C LEU A 198 -5.15 -0.50 4.13
N ALA A 199 -4.71 -0.45 5.39
CA ALA A 199 -3.32 -0.70 5.76
C ALA A 199 -2.88 -2.12 5.40
N SER A 200 -3.71 -3.12 5.72
CA SER A 200 -3.47 -4.52 5.36
C SER A 200 -3.38 -4.71 3.85
N ALA A 201 -4.31 -4.13 3.08
CA ALA A 201 -4.31 -4.23 1.62
C ALA A 201 -3.06 -3.58 1.00
N GLN A 202 -2.61 -2.43 1.53
CA GLN A 202 -1.40 -1.76 1.06
C GLN A 202 -0.13 -2.58 1.31
N GLU A 203 -0.06 -3.28 2.44
CA GLU A 203 1.05 -4.19 2.73
C GLU A 203 1.06 -5.37 1.75
N GLU A 204 -0.11 -5.96 1.50
CA GLU A 204 -0.25 -7.07 0.55
C GLU A 204 0.09 -6.64 -0.89
N VAL A 205 -0.30 -5.43 -1.30
CA VAL A 205 0.12 -4.85 -2.59
C VAL A 205 1.64 -4.74 -2.68
N ARG A 206 2.30 -4.24 -1.62
CA ARG A 206 3.77 -4.12 -1.58
C ARG A 206 4.44 -5.49 -1.65
N ALA A 207 3.97 -6.45 -0.87
CA ALA A 207 4.49 -7.82 -0.85
C ALA A 207 4.32 -8.50 -2.21
N ALA A 208 3.12 -8.44 -2.80
CA ALA A 208 2.86 -9.01 -4.12
C ALA A 208 3.69 -8.35 -5.23
N ALA A 209 3.91 -7.03 -5.17
CA ALA A 209 4.78 -6.33 -6.12
C ALA A 209 6.24 -6.77 -6.00
N ALA A 210 6.74 -6.99 -4.78
CA ALA A 210 8.08 -7.50 -4.53
C ALA A 210 8.23 -8.93 -5.07
N ASP A 211 7.25 -9.80 -4.82
CA ASP A 211 7.21 -11.17 -5.36
C ASP A 211 7.23 -11.18 -6.89
N ILE A 212 6.40 -10.34 -7.54
CA ILE A 212 6.39 -10.20 -9.00
C ILE A 212 7.77 -9.80 -9.51
N SER A 213 8.40 -8.77 -8.93
CA SER A 213 9.72 -8.33 -9.35
C SER A 213 10.78 -9.43 -9.19
N LYS A 214 10.71 -10.20 -8.11
CA LYS A 214 11.59 -11.35 -7.86
C LYS A 214 11.40 -12.44 -8.92
N TYR A 215 10.16 -12.82 -9.20
CA TYR A 215 9.87 -13.86 -10.20
C TYR A 215 10.25 -13.41 -11.60
N GLU A 216 10.00 -12.15 -11.98
CA GLU A 216 10.40 -11.60 -13.28
C GLU A 216 11.92 -11.63 -13.48
N ARG A 217 12.70 -11.17 -12.49
CA ARG A 217 14.17 -11.25 -12.56
C ARG A 217 14.68 -12.68 -12.64
N THR A 218 14.06 -13.60 -11.89
CA THR A 218 14.47 -15.01 -11.89
C THR A 218 14.14 -15.68 -13.22
N LEU A 219 12.99 -15.34 -13.81
CA LEU A 219 12.58 -15.85 -15.12
C LEU A 219 13.54 -15.36 -16.22
N GLU A 220 13.90 -14.08 -16.22
CA GLU A 220 14.87 -13.50 -17.17
C GLU A 220 16.25 -14.16 -17.02
N ALA A 221 16.73 -14.32 -15.77
CA ALA A 221 17.99 -15.02 -15.51
C ALA A 221 17.98 -16.46 -16.01
N LYS A 222 16.84 -17.16 -15.85
CA LYS A 222 16.67 -18.53 -16.36
C LYS A 222 16.68 -18.58 -17.88
N GLN A 223 15.98 -17.66 -18.55
CA GLN A 223 15.98 -17.57 -20.02
C GLN A 223 17.38 -17.31 -20.58
N ASN A 224 18.12 -16.37 -19.97
CA ASN A 224 19.50 -16.10 -20.35
C ASN A 224 20.41 -17.31 -20.15
N TYR A 225 20.23 -18.06 -19.06
CA TYR A 225 20.98 -19.29 -18.81
C TYR A 225 20.68 -20.38 -19.85
N GLU A 226 19.41 -20.58 -20.21
CA GLU A 226 19.00 -21.53 -21.26
C GLU A 226 19.56 -21.15 -22.63
N GLU A 227 19.57 -19.86 -22.98
CA GLU A 227 20.18 -19.36 -24.21
C GLU A 227 21.70 -19.56 -24.23
N GLN A 228 22.39 -19.28 -23.12
CA GLN A 228 23.82 -19.54 -22.99
C GLN A 228 24.14 -21.03 -23.16
N LEU A 229 23.32 -21.92 -22.58
CA LEU A 229 23.48 -23.36 -22.73
C LEU A 229 23.38 -23.78 -24.21
N ARG A 230 22.35 -23.28 -24.91
CA ARG A 230 22.13 -23.54 -26.34
C ARG A 230 23.29 -23.04 -27.21
N LEU A 231 23.79 -21.82 -26.94
CA LEU A 231 24.93 -21.26 -27.67
C LEU A 231 26.21 -22.10 -27.45
N ARG A 232 26.39 -22.64 -26.24
CA ARG A 232 27.51 -23.51 -25.91
C ARG A 232 27.46 -24.83 -26.66
N GLU A 233 26.29 -25.47 -26.70
CA GLU A 233 26.07 -26.69 -27.49
C GLU A 233 26.35 -26.46 -28.99
N MET A 234 25.90 -25.33 -29.54
CA MET A 234 26.20 -24.96 -30.92
C MET A 234 27.70 -24.75 -31.16
N LEU A 235 28.40 -24.09 -30.24
CA LEU A 235 29.84 -23.87 -30.33
C LEU A 235 30.60 -25.20 -30.32
N ASP A 236 30.23 -26.12 -29.42
CA ASP A 236 30.83 -27.45 -29.33
C ASP A 236 30.62 -28.24 -30.64
N GLU A 237 29.43 -28.14 -31.25
CA GLU A 237 29.15 -28.78 -32.55
C GLU A 237 29.99 -28.16 -33.69
N VAL A 238 30.13 -26.83 -33.73
CA VAL A 238 30.97 -26.13 -34.71
C VAL A 238 32.44 -26.52 -34.54
N MET A 239 32.93 -26.59 -33.31
CA MET A 239 34.30 -27.01 -33.00
C MET A 239 34.55 -28.45 -33.43
N LYS A 240 33.60 -29.36 -33.18
CA LYS A 240 33.67 -30.74 -33.63
C LYS A 240 33.72 -30.86 -35.15
N LYS A 241 32.88 -30.10 -35.88
CA LYS A 241 32.93 -30.05 -37.36
C LYS A 241 34.26 -29.46 -37.85
N HIS A 242 34.77 -28.41 -37.20
CA HIS A 242 36.06 -27.81 -37.53
C HIS A 242 37.22 -28.80 -37.37
N GLU A 243 37.23 -29.59 -36.30
CA GLU A 243 38.21 -30.66 -36.11
C GLU A 243 38.10 -31.75 -37.19
N GLN A 244 36.87 -32.15 -37.56
CA GLN A 244 36.65 -33.09 -38.67
C GLN A 244 37.19 -32.53 -40.00
N PHE A 245 36.97 -31.25 -40.29
CA PHE A 245 37.52 -30.59 -41.49
C PHE A 245 39.05 -30.54 -41.45
N LYS A 246 39.66 -30.24 -40.30
CA LYS A 246 41.12 -30.28 -40.14
C LYS A 246 41.69 -31.67 -40.41
N LEU A 247 41.07 -32.71 -39.85
CA LEU A 247 41.50 -34.10 -40.07
C LEU A 247 41.34 -34.48 -41.55
N ALA A 248 40.21 -34.14 -42.18
CA ALA A 248 39.99 -34.39 -43.60
C ALA A 248 41.02 -33.66 -44.50
N ALA A 249 41.39 -32.42 -44.15
CA ALA A 249 42.42 -31.66 -44.87
C ALA A 249 43.83 -32.24 -44.70
N GLN A 250 44.14 -32.85 -43.55
CA GLN A 250 45.43 -33.53 -43.31
C GLN A 250 45.56 -34.85 -44.07
N HIS A 251 44.44 -35.51 -44.37
CA HIS A 251 44.40 -36.78 -45.11
C HIS A 251 44.35 -36.63 -46.64
N GLY A 252 44.42 -35.42 -47.19
CA GLY A 252 44.76 -35.20 -48.60
C GLY A 252 43.67 -35.52 -49.64
N ASP A 253 42.44 -35.87 -49.25
CA ASP A 253 41.38 -36.29 -50.19
C ASP A 253 40.38 -35.18 -50.56
N TRP A 254 40.83 -33.93 -50.71
CA TRP A 254 39.96 -32.81 -51.13
C TRP A 254 40.03 -32.46 -52.61
N PHE A 255 40.98 -33.03 -53.36
CA PHE A 255 40.97 -32.98 -54.82
C PHE A 255 41.21 -34.38 -55.38
N PRO A 256 40.35 -34.89 -56.28
CA PRO A 256 40.72 -36.06 -57.05
C PRO A 256 41.99 -35.71 -57.83
N SER A 257 43.08 -36.38 -57.48
CA SER A 257 44.35 -36.39 -58.20
C SER A 257 44.13 -37.03 -59.59
N GLY A 258 43.49 -36.27 -60.49
CA GLY A 258 43.03 -36.81 -61.77
C GLY A 258 42.68 -35.81 -62.86
N ALA A 259 42.81 -34.49 -62.65
CA ALA A 259 42.77 -33.54 -63.75
C ALA A 259 44.20 -33.23 -64.20
N LYS A 260 44.65 -33.91 -65.27
CA LYS A 260 45.86 -33.53 -66.02
C LYS A 260 45.64 -32.18 -66.72
N PRO A 261 46.72 -31.41 -66.94
CA PRO A 261 46.67 -30.09 -67.59
C PRO A 261 46.11 -30.15 -69.02
#